data_AF-A0A819SNA1-F1
#
_entry.id   AF-A0A819SNA1-F1
#
_cell.length_a   1.000
_cell.length_b   1.000
_cell.length_c   1.000
_cell.angle_alpha   90.00
_cell.angle_beta   90.00
_cell.angle_gamma   90.00
#
_symmetry.space_group_name_H-M   'P 1'
#
loop_
_entity.id
_entity.type
_entity.pdbx_description
1 polymer ?
#
loop_
_entity_poly.entity_id
_entity_poly.type
_entity_poly.pdbx_seq_one_letter_code
_entity_poly.pdbx_strand_id
1 'polypeptide(L)'
;MSNTDDNKQRPVKRVVRQREDKHLREERFVDLPVSTGRSFGGEYGWVSPFIIEVRRGLKLEPEELPSKRPEMIPILIEKAAQGIIKEGKFIRKEEEAKELANMLLEQKNNGIEQVWQCCAYMYSLESFLYKTLNATMRLVGDKEHEHVWRSKIRTLGPFCLLLWDDPCNEKPKTKETLYRGANLNIQQIAKYDQMARNPDEYGSFQAFTSCSRNRQKAEEFGNTLFIMQVQIARVSLFEYARSIIIFSTSE
;
A
#
# COMPACT_ATOMS: atom_id res chain seq x y z
N MET A 1 13.37 29.88 27.38
CA MET A 1 13.55 29.08 26.16
C MET A 1 12.50 27.98 26.18
N SER A 2 11.41 28.13 25.43
CA SER A 2 10.31 27.16 25.34
C SER A 2 10.19 26.72 23.88
N ASN A 3 10.55 25.48 23.59
CA ASN A 3 10.41 24.86 22.28
C ASN A 3 9.58 23.57 22.47
N THR A 4 8.27 23.74 22.62
CA THR A 4 7.30 22.67 22.43
C THR A 4 6.32 23.18 21.39
N ASP A 5 6.57 22.75 20.16
CA ASP A 5 5.70 22.95 19.01
C ASP A 5 4.64 21.85 19.06
N ASP A 6 3.45 22.19 19.58
CA ASP A 6 2.34 21.27 19.82
C ASP A 6 1.71 20.70 18.53
N ASN A 7 2.10 21.22 17.36
CA ASN A 7 1.58 20.77 16.06
C ASN A 7 2.41 19.64 15.42
N LYS A 8 3.51 19.19 16.04
CA LYS A 8 4.27 18.05 15.51
C LYS A 8 3.57 16.73 15.83
N GLN A 9 2.88 16.15 14.84
CA GLN A 9 2.50 14.73 14.86
C GLN A 9 3.78 13.90 15.07
N ARG A 10 3.89 13.25 16.24
CA ARG A 10 5.06 12.45 16.58
C ARG A 10 5.01 11.11 15.82
N PRO A 11 6.07 10.72 15.10
CA PRO A 11 6.21 9.34 14.68
C PRO A 11 6.12 8.46 15.93
N VAL A 12 5.19 7.50 15.94
CA VAL A 12 5.20 6.46 16.97
C VAL A 12 6.46 5.63 16.73
N LYS A 13 7.49 5.89 17.53
CA LYS A 13 8.72 5.11 17.57
C LYS A 13 8.33 3.69 17.97
N ARG A 14 8.24 2.76 17.01
CA ARG A 14 8.07 1.34 17.32
C ARG A 14 9.31 0.90 18.07
N VAL A 15 9.12 0.55 19.34
CA VAL A 15 10.14 -0.04 20.19
C VAL A 15 10.56 -1.35 19.53
N VAL A 16 11.75 -1.37 18.95
CA VAL A 16 12.43 -2.61 18.58
C VAL A 16 12.82 -3.30 19.88
N ARG A 17 11.93 -4.13 20.42
CA ARG A 17 12.23 -5.31 21.25
C ARG A 17 10.94 -5.91 21.83
N GLN A 18 10.76 -7.20 21.52
CA GLN A 18 9.97 -8.20 22.26
C GLN A 18 8.65 -7.71 22.86
N ARG A 19 7.54 -7.74 22.10
CA ARG A 19 6.18 -7.76 22.68
C ARG A 19 5.11 -8.05 21.63
N GLU A 20 4.21 -8.95 22.02
CA GLU A 20 2.82 -9.11 21.61
C GLU A 20 2.30 -8.01 20.67
N ASP A 21 1.80 -8.41 19.50
CA ASP A 21 1.14 -7.61 18.44
C ASP A 21 -0.16 -6.91 18.93
N LYS A 22 -0.10 -6.16 20.04
CA LYS A 22 -1.25 -5.48 20.66
C LYS A 22 -1.68 -4.22 19.91
N HIS A 23 -0.85 -3.71 18.99
CA HIS A 23 -1.07 -2.40 18.35
C HIS A 23 -1.26 -2.57 16.84
N LEU A 24 -2.44 -3.04 16.44
CA LEU A 24 -2.89 -2.99 15.06
C LEU A 24 -3.60 -1.67 14.78
N ARG A 25 -3.47 -1.17 13.54
CA ARG A 25 -4.28 -0.06 13.04
C ARG A 25 -5.58 -0.59 12.46
N GLU A 26 -6.58 -0.65 13.32
CA GLU A 26 -7.88 -1.28 13.06
C GLU A 26 -8.53 -0.74 11.78
N GLU A 27 -8.49 0.58 11.55
CA GLU A 27 -9.04 1.25 10.37
C GLU A 27 -8.58 0.63 9.02
N ARG A 28 -7.34 0.11 8.96
CA ARG A 28 -6.77 -0.48 7.74
C ARG A 28 -7.33 -1.86 7.40
N PHE A 29 -8.06 -2.46 8.33
CA PHE A 29 -8.79 -3.70 8.13
C PHE A 29 -10.25 -3.46 7.72
N VAL A 30 -10.79 -2.26 7.98
CA VAL A 30 -12.23 -1.97 7.84
C VAL A 30 -12.56 -1.15 6.58
N ASP A 31 -11.61 -0.42 6.01
CA ASP A 31 -11.94 0.59 4.99
C ASP A 31 -12.49 0.05 3.65
N LEU A 32 -13.55 0.71 3.22
CA LEU A 32 -14.30 0.69 1.95
C LEU A 32 -13.74 1.76 0.97
N PRO A 33 -14.10 1.75 -0.32
CA PRO A 33 -14.94 0.79 -1.00
C PRO A 33 -14.13 -0.42 -1.49
N VAL A 34 -14.80 -1.56 -1.40
CA VAL A 34 -14.50 -2.77 -2.15
C VAL A 34 -15.65 -2.81 -3.15
N SER A 35 -15.43 -2.46 -4.42
CA SER A 35 -16.53 -2.54 -5.39
C SER A 35 -17.06 -3.98 -5.39
N THR A 36 -18.39 -4.12 -5.41
CA THR A 36 -19.10 -5.38 -5.13
C THR A 36 -18.70 -6.53 -6.06
N GLY A 37 -18.09 -6.23 -7.21
CA GLY A 37 -17.54 -7.20 -8.16
C GLY A 37 -16.00 -7.33 -8.23
N ARG A 38 -15.23 -6.55 -7.46
CA ARG A 38 -13.75 -6.58 -7.49
C ARG A 38 -13.12 -6.56 -6.11
N SER A 39 -13.67 -7.36 -5.19
CA SER A 39 -13.00 -7.58 -3.92
C SER A 39 -11.64 -8.19 -4.13
N PHE A 40 -10.62 -7.60 -3.50
CA PHE A 40 -9.40 -8.24 -2.97
C PHE A 40 -8.73 -9.34 -3.81
N GLY A 41 -8.88 -9.35 -5.13
CA GLY A 41 -8.56 -10.54 -5.92
C GLY A 41 -9.04 -10.37 -7.35
N GLY A 42 -8.28 -9.59 -8.12
CA GLY A 42 -8.37 -9.68 -9.57
C GLY A 42 -7.38 -10.74 -10.08
N GLU A 43 -7.62 -11.25 -11.28
CA GLU A 43 -6.69 -12.10 -12.05
C GLU A 43 -5.46 -11.30 -12.56
N TYR A 44 -5.12 -10.23 -11.87
CA TYR A 44 -4.00 -9.40 -12.25
C TYR A 44 -2.75 -10.06 -11.66
N GLY A 45 -1.74 -10.22 -12.51
CA GLY A 45 -0.46 -10.81 -12.12
C GLY A 45 0.28 -10.01 -11.03
N TRP A 46 1.57 -10.25 -10.90
CA TRP A 46 2.43 -9.72 -9.83
C TRP A 46 2.46 -8.19 -9.68
N VAL A 47 2.03 -7.44 -10.69
CA VAL A 47 2.03 -5.97 -10.69
C VAL A 47 0.60 -5.46 -10.69
N SER A 48 0.28 -4.62 -9.70
CA SER A 48 -1.02 -3.94 -9.64
C SER A 48 -1.31 -3.20 -10.95
N PRO A 49 -2.51 -3.32 -11.54
CA PRO A 49 -2.91 -2.58 -12.74
C PRO A 49 -2.77 -1.07 -12.55
N PHE A 50 -2.93 -0.57 -11.32
CA PHE A 50 -2.70 0.83 -11.02
C PHE A 50 -1.25 1.23 -11.34
N ILE A 51 -0.27 0.42 -10.95
CA ILE A 51 1.15 0.67 -11.24
C ILE A 51 1.43 0.58 -12.74
N ILE A 52 0.79 -0.37 -13.45
CA ILE A 52 0.90 -0.48 -14.91
C ILE A 52 0.42 0.81 -15.58
N GLU A 53 -0.77 1.30 -15.19
CA GLU A 53 -1.34 2.52 -15.75
C GLU A 53 -0.56 3.77 -15.35
N VAL A 54 0.01 3.83 -14.14
CA VAL A 54 0.93 4.90 -13.72
C VAL A 54 2.16 4.95 -14.60
N ARG A 55 2.81 3.80 -14.83
CA ARG A 55 3.98 3.72 -15.71
C ARG A 55 3.65 4.16 -17.14
N ARG A 56 2.53 3.70 -17.69
CA ARG A 56 2.02 4.18 -18.99
C ARG A 56 1.79 5.68 -19.00
N GLY A 57 1.14 6.22 -17.97
CA GLY A 57 0.87 7.66 -17.83
C GLY A 57 2.14 8.51 -17.72
N LEU A 58 3.22 7.93 -17.17
CA LEU A 58 4.54 8.53 -17.08
C LEU A 58 5.43 8.24 -18.30
N LYS A 59 4.94 7.45 -19.27
CA LYS A 59 5.68 6.99 -20.45
C LYS A 59 6.99 6.25 -20.10
N LEU A 60 6.90 5.34 -19.12
CA LEU A 60 8.03 4.54 -18.64
C LEU A 60 7.93 3.08 -19.11
N GLU A 61 9.01 2.57 -19.66
CA GLU A 61 9.17 1.14 -19.96
C GLU A 61 9.32 0.29 -18.68
N PRO A 62 9.12 -1.04 -18.74
CA PRO A 62 9.18 -1.91 -17.55
C PRO A 62 10.49 -1.87 -16.78
N GLU A 63 11.58 -1.61 -17.48
CA GLU A 63 12.92 -1.55 -16.93
C GLU A 63 13.28 -0.16 -16.39
N GLU A 64 12.44 0.85 -16.64
CA GLU A 64 12.68 2.25 -16.30
C GLU A 64 12.05 2.65 -14.95
N LEU A 65 12.21 1.79 -13.96
CA LEU A 65 11.76 2.07 -12.60
C LEU A 65 12.72 3.04 -11.87
N PRO A 66 12.25 3.81 -10.88
CA PRO A 66 13.07 4.80 -10.15
C PRO A 66 14.40 4.27 -9.59
N SER A 67 14.43 3.03 -9.10
CA SER A 67 15.60 2.32 -8.59
C SER A 67 16.66 2.04 -9.65
N LYS A 68 16.26 1.97 -10.93
CA LYS A 68 17.14 1.72 -12.08
C LYS A 68 17.49 3.00 -12.83
N ARG A 69 16.76 4.10 -12.60
CA ARG A 69 16.96 5.40 -13.25
C ARG A 69 16.97 6.53 -12.22
N PRO A 70 18.02 6.67 -11.39
CA PRO A 70 18.04 7.61 -10.28
C PRO A 70 17.80 9.08 -10.69
N GLU A 71 18.12 9.45 -11.92
CA GLU A 71 17.92 10.78 -12.47
C GLU A 71 16.43 11.19 -12.55
N MET A 72 15.49 10.23 -12.55
CA MET A 72 14.06 10.53 -12.55
C MET A 72 13.51 10.82 -11.15
N ILE A 73 14.22 10.44 -10.10
CA ILE A 73 13.74 10.53 -8.71
C ILE A 73 13.34 11.96 -8.34
N PRO A 74 14.16 13.01 -8.61
CA PRO A 74 13.76 14.38 -8.31
C PRO A 74 12.48 14.83 -9.03
N ILE A 75 12.30 14.40 -10.29
CA ILE A 75 11.14 14.72 -11.11
C ILE A 75 9.89 14.05 -10.55
N LEU A 76 10.00 12.79 -10.13
CA LEU A 76 8.90 12.05 -9.53
C LEU A 76 8.51 12.63 -8.17
N ILE A 77 9.49 13.05 -7.36
CA ILE A 77 9.27 13.71 -6.07
C ILE A 77 8.47 15.01 -6.25
N GLU A 78 8.87 15.86 -7.21
CA GLU A 78 8.13 17.10 -7.49
C GLU A 78 6.69 16.83 -7.95
N LYS A 79 6.52 15.89 -8.88
CA LYS A 79 5.18 15.51 -9.37
C LYS A 79 4.32 14.92 -8.25
N ALA A 80 4.91 14.07 -7.40
CA ALA A 80 4.23 13.47 -6.26
C ALA A 80 3.81 14.53 -5.24
N ALA A 81 4.70 15.47 -4.88
CA ALA A 81 4.41 16.56 -3.96
C ALA A 81 3.27 17.46 -4.49
N GLN A 82 3.33 17.86 -5.76
CA GLN A 82 2.26 18.63 -6.41
C GLN A 82 0.93 17.88 -6.43
N GLY A 83 0.98 16.58 -6.74
CA GLY A 83 -0.18 15.70 -6.75
C GLY A 83 -0.83 15.58 -5.36
N ILE A 84 -0.04 15.36 -4.32
CA ILE A 84 -0.50 15.30 -2.92
C ILE A 84 -1.18 16.60 -2.51
N ILE A 85 -0.58 17.77 -2.81
CA ILE A 85 -1.18 19.09 -2.52
C ILE A 85 -2.52 19.23 -3.24
N LYS A 86 -2.59 18.85 -4.53
CA LYS A 86 -3.82 18.95 -5.31
C LYS A 86 -4.94 18.08 -4.74
N GLU A 87 -4.61 16.87 -4.31
CA GLU A 87 -5.56 15.96 -3.67
C GLU A 87 -6.04 16.49 -2.32
N GLY A 88 -5.11 16.99 -1.48
CA GLY A 88 -5.43 17.63 -0.22
C GLY A 88 -6.39 18.80 -0.38
N LYS A 89 -6.14 19.68 -1.35
CA LYS A 89 -7.05 20.80 -1.68
C LYS A 89 -8.45 20.33 -2.03
N PHE A 90 -8.56 19.28 -2.86
CA PHE A 90 -9.85 18.72 -3.27
C PHE A 90 -10.68 18.21 -2.08
N ILE A 91 -10.03 17.62 -1.09
CA ILE A 91 -10.70 17.06 0.11
C ILE A 91 -10.67 18.00 1.32
N ARG A 92 -10.31 19.28 1.14
CA ARG A 92 -10.21 20.31 2.19
C ARG A 92 -9.22 19.95 3.32
N LYS A 93 -8.13 19.28 2.98
CA LYS A 93 -7.00 18.94 3.85
C LYS A 93 -5.68 19.54 3.35
N GLU A 94 -5.70 20.84 3.04
CA GLU A 94 -4.58 21.51 2.38
C GLU A 94 -3.32 21.56 3.25
N GLU A 95 -3.45 21.86 4.55
CA GLU A 95 -2.28 21.96 5.44
C GLU A 95 -1.59 20.60 5.64
N GLU A 96 -2.34 19.54 5.94
CA GLU A 96 -1.82 18.16 5.99
C GLU A 96 -1.11 17.78 4.67
N ALA A 97 -1.67 18.17 3.53
CA ALA A 97 -1.08 17.87 2.24
C ALA A 97 0.21 18.66 1.96
N LYS A 98 0.31 19.91 2.42
CA LYS A 98 1.54 20.70 2.34
C LYS A 98 2.63 20.08 3.22
N GLU A 99 2.31 19.64 4.43
CA GLU A 99 3.26 18.95 5.32
C GLU A 99 3.80 17.67 4.66
N LEU A 100 2.91 16.81 4.16
CA LEU A 100 3.30 15.59 3.45
C LEU A 100 4.14 15.88 2.20
N ALA A 101 3.78 16.90 1.42
CA ALA A 101 4.53 17.30 0.24
C ALA A 101 5.94 17.82 0.60
N ASN A 102 6.05 18.61 1.66
CA ASN A 102 7.34 19.11 2.14
C ASN A 102 8.25 17.98 2.60
N MET A 103 7.74 17.01 3.35
CA MET A 103 8.50 15.82 3.75
C MET A 103 9.13 15.10 2.55
N LEU A 104 8.38 14.98 1.44
CA LEU A 104 8.88 14.34 0.23
C LEU A 104 9.90 15.21 -0.52
N LEU A 105 9.66 16.53 -0.60
CA LEU A 105 10.57 17.49 -1.24
C LEU A 105 11.93 17.58 -0.54
N GLU A 106 11.98 17.40 0.78
CA GLU A 106 13.22 17.32 1.54
C GLU A 106 14.10 16.12 1.13
N GLN A 107 13.51 15.07 0.54
CA GLN A 107 14.24 13.90 0.06
C GLN A 107 14.72 14.03 -1.39
N LYS A 108 14.49 15.16 -2.06
CA LYS A 108 14.72 15.35 -3.50
C LYS A 108 16.14 14.99 -3.96
N ASN A 109 17.13 15.25 -3.10
CA ASN A 109 18.54 15.04 -3.41
C ASN A 109 19.11 13.74 -2.81
N ASN A 110 18.26 12.91 -2.21
CA ASN A 110 18.68 11.65 -1.59
C ASN A 110 18.55 10.47 -2.57
N GLY A 111 19.16 9.34 -2.20
CA GLY A 111 19.05 8.10 -2.96
C GLY A 111 17.66 7.46 -2.85
N ILE A 112 17.37 6.51 -3.75
CA ILE A 112 16.08 5.81 -3.80
C ILE A 112 15.71 5.15 -2.47
N GLU A 113 16.68 4.66 -1.71
CA GLU A 113 16.43 4.03 -0.42
C GLU A 113 15.81 5.01 0.59
N GLN A 114 16.40 6.19 0.76
CA GLN A 114 15.87 7.21 1.68
C GLN A 114 14.52 7.74 1.20
N VAL A 115 14.36 7.93 -0.12
CA VAL A 115 13.09 8.36 -0.71
C VAL A 115 12.00 7.31 -0.46
N TRP A 116 12.31 6.04 -0.69
CA TRP A 116 11.39 4.94 -0.44
C TRP A 116 11.01 4.85 1.04
N GLN A 117 11.97 4.95 1.96
CA GLN A 117 11.72 4.94 3.40
C GLN A 117 10.80 6.10 3.81
N CYS A 118 11.00 7.29 3.25
CA CYS A 118 10.10 8.43 3.45
C CYS A 118 8.69 8.15 2.91
N CYS A 119 8.56 7.61 1.69
CA CYS A 119 7.26 7.23 1.13
C CYS A 119 6.55 6.19 2.00
N ALA A 120 7.27 5.17 2.48
CA ALA A 120 6.73 4.13 3.36
C ALA A 120 6.26 4.72 4.70
N TYR A 121 7.06 5.63 5.28
CA TYR A 121 6.69 6.37 6.49
C TYR A 121 5.44 7.22 6.26
N MET A 122 5.38 8.02 5.20
CA MET A 122 4.22 8.85 4.85
C MET A 122 2.96 8.01 4.63
N TYR A 123 3.07 6.89 3.91
CA TYR A 123 1.98 5.94 3.71
C TYR A 123 1.56 5.28 5.04
N SER A 124 2.48 5.19 6.01
CA SER A 124 2.19 4.75 7.38
C SER A 124 1.58 5.83 8.27
N LEU A 125 1.50 7.10 7.87
CA LEU A 125 0.82 8.10 8.69
C LEU A 125 -0.70 7.85 8.70
N GLU A 126 -1.36 8.30 9.75
CA GLU A 126 -2.83 8.35 9.78
C GLU A 126 -3.31 9.56 8.98
N SER A 127 -3.11 9.46 7.65
CA SER A 127 -3.35 10.57 6.74
C SER A 127 -4.36 10.23 5.67
N PHE A 128 -4.85 11.26 4.97
CA PHE A 128 -5.71 11.02 3.80
C PHE A 128 -5.00 10.20 2.71
N LEU A 129 -3.66 10.29 2.64
CA LEU A 129 -2.88 9.75 1.54
C LEU A 129 -3.06 8.24 1.38
N TYR A 130 -2.94 7.48 2.47
CA TYR A 130 -3.09 6.02 2.40
C TYR A 130 -4.54 5.62 2.09
N LYS A 131 -5.53 6.32 2.66
CA LYS A 131 -6.96 6.06 2.44
C LYS A 131 -7.31 6.27 0.96
N THR A 132 -6.96 7.44 0.42
CA THR A 132 -7.22 7.79 -0.98
C THR A 132 -6.47 6.89 -1.96
N LEU A 133 -5.20 6.57 -1.66
CA LEU A 133 -4.39 5.71 -2.52
C LEU A 133 -4.99 4.29 -2.58
N ASN A 134 -5.29 3.68 -1.43
CA ASN A 134 -5.87 2.34 -1.39
C ASN A 134 -7.24 2.27 -2.06
N ALA A 135 -8.11 3.26 -1.80
CA ALA A 135 -9.44 3.32 -2.43
C ALA A 135 -9.31 3.39 -3.96
N THR A 136 -8.40 4.23 -4.46
CA THR A 136 -8.14 4.36 -5.89
C THR A 136 -7.60 3.08 -6.51
N MET A 137 -6.62 2.44 -5.87
CA MET A 137 -6.02 1.20 -6.36
C MET A 137 -7.05 0.06 -6.46
N ARG A 138 -8.11 0.07 -5.64
CA ARG A 138 -9.20 -0.90 -5.74
C ARG A 138 -10.18 -0.61 -6.88
N LEU A 139 -10.30 0.66 -7.28
CA LEU A 139 -11.18 1.08 -8.38
C LEU A 139 -10.55 0.90 -9.77
N VAL A 140 -9.26 0.61 -9.86
CA VAL A 140 -8.57 0.55 -11.16
C VAL A 140 -9.22 -0.46 -12.12
N GLY A 141 -9.44 0.00 -13.35
CA GLY A 141 -10.08 -0.77 -14.41
C GLY A 141 -11.60 -0.88 -14.29
N ASP A 142 -12.23 -0.33 -13.24
CA ASP A 142 -13.68 -0.17 -13.16
C ASP A 142 -14.13 0.86 -14.20
N LYS A 143 -15.08 0.49 -15.05
CA LYS A 143 -15.58 1.32 -16.15
C LYS A 143 -16.44 2.47 -15.63
N GLU A 144 -17.23 2.23 -14.59
CA GLU A 144 -18.12 3.26 -14.02
C GLU A 144 -17.30 4.39 -13.37
N HIS A 145 -16.18 4.02 -12.74
CA HIS A 145 -15.30 4.93 -12.01
C HIS A 145 -14.03 5.30 -12.79
N GLU A 146 -14.01 5.12 -14.12
CA GLU A 146 -12.82 5.35 -14.95
C GLU A 146 -12.21 6.74 -14.80
N HIS A 147 -13.06 7.76 -14.87
CA HIS A 147 -12.65 9.15 -14.70
C HIS A 147 -12.01 9.41 -13.33
N VAL A 148 -12.47 8.72 -12.27
CA VAL A 148 -11.93 8.86 -10.92
C VAL A 148 -10.51 8.29 -10.87
N TRP A 149 -10.33 7.00 -11.17
CA TRP A 149 -9.02 6.37 -11.01
C TRP A 149 -7.98 6.91 -12.00
N ARG A 150 -8.38 7.31 -13.22
CA ARG A 150 -7.48 8.00 -14.16
C ARG A 150 -7.01 9.36 -13.67
N SER A 151 -7.88 10.13 -13.02
CA SER A 151 -7.49 11.40 -12.41
C SER A 151 -6.42 11.18 -11.33
N LYS A 152 -6.62 10.16 -10.48
CA LYS A 152 -5.70 9.80 -9.40
C LYS A 152 -4.37 9.22 -9.87
N ILE A 153 -4.32 8.57 -11.04
CA ILE A 153 -3.04 8.19 -11.66
C ILE A 153 -2.17 9.43 -11.89
N ARG A 154 -2.76 10.54 -12.36
CA ARG A 154 -2.00 11.77 -12.65
C ARG A 154 -1.48 12.46 -11.39
N THR A 155 -2.21 12.36 -10.27
CA THR A 155 -1.87 13.04 -9.02
C THR A 155 -1.07 12.13 -8.07
N LEU A 156 -1.58 10.96 -7.73
CA LEU A 156 -0.98 10.05 -6.75
C LEU A 156 -0.08 8.98 -7.37
N GLY A 157 -0.11 8.82 -8.70
CA GLY A 157 0.72 7.84 -9.41
C GLY A 157 2.21 7.96 -9.12
N PRO A 158 2.84 9.15 -9.26
CA PRO A 158 4.26 9.33 -8.98
C PRO A 158 4.65 8.90 -7.56
N PHE A 159 3.85 9.28 -6.54
CA PHE A 159 4.07 8.84 -5.17
C PHE A 159 3.95 7.32 -5.03
N CYS A 160 2.92 6.73 -5.63
CA CYS A 160 2.69 5.29 -5.58
C CYS A 160 3.82 4.51 -6.27
N LEU A 161 4.39 5.03 -7.36
CA LEU A 161 5.52 4.40 -8.04
C LEU A 161 6.78 4.41 -7.17
N LEU A 162 7.09 5.54 -6.51
CA LEU A 162 8.20 5.64 -5.56
C LEU A 162 8.03 4.68 -4.38
N LEU A 163 6.81 4.54 -3.85
CA LEU A 163 6.50 3.58 -2.78
C LEU A 163 6.57 2.11 -3.26
N TRP A 164 6.15 1.86 -4.51
CA TRP A 164 6.09 0.51 -5.07
C TRP A 164 7.47 -0.03 -5.44
N ASP A 165 8.39 0.83 -5.87
CA ASP A 165 9.72 0.44 -6.34
C ASP A 165 10.74 0.34 -5.20
N ASP A 166 10.52 -0.64 -4.34
CA ASP A 166 11.37 -0.92 -3.19
C ASP A 166 12.78 -1.40 -3.60
N PRO A 167 13.84 -0.63 -3.29
CA PRO A 167 15.22 -1.02 -3.59
C PRO A 167 15.76 -2.11 -2.65
N CYS A 168 15.10 -2.37 -1.51
CA CYS A 168 15.53 -3.29 -0.44
C CYS A 168 14.84 -4.66 -0.54
N ASN A 169 14.56 -5.14 -1.76
CA ASN A 169 13.90 -6.44 -1.99
C ASN A 169 14.79 -7.62 -1.57
N GLU A 170 14.82 -7.94 -0.29
CA GLU A 170 15.43 -9.17 0.23
C GLU A 170 14.39 -10.30 0.31
N LYS A 171 14.79 -11.53 -0.04
CA LYS A 171 13.95 -12.70 0.24
C LYS A 171 13.83 -12.88 1.75
N PRO A 172 12.63 -13.13 2.29
CA PRO A 172 12.46 -13.38 3.72
C PRO A 172 13.28 -14.61 4.10
N LYS A 173 14.05 -14.47 5.19
CA LYS A 173 14.91 -15.55 5.70
C LYS A 173 14.11 -16.72 6.27
N THR A 174 12.83 -16.51 6.58
CA THR A 174 11.93 -17.48 7.19
C THR A 174 10.56 -17.43 6.53
N LYS A 175 9.90 -18.58 6.40
CA LYS A 175 8.49 -18.66 6.03
C LYS A 175 7.66 -18.06 7.18
N GLU A 176 7.22 -16.82 7.00
CA GLU A 176 6.32 -16.17 7.95
C GLU A 176 4.87 -16.37 7.53
N THR A 177 3.98 -16.53 8.52
CA THR A 177 2.53 -16.55 8.28
C THR A 177 1.94 -15.21 8.67
N LEU A 178 1.09 -14.67 7.81
CA LEU A 178 0.34 -13.44 8.03
C LEU A 178 -1.16 -13.69 7.93
N TYR A 179 -1.91 -12.92 8.71
CA TYR A 179 -3.34 -13.03 8.87
C TYR A 179 -4.01 -11.72 8.50
N ARG A 180 -5.17 -11.81 7.82
CA ARG A 180 -6.01 -10.65 7.54
C ARG A 180 -7.48 -11.01 7.63
N GLY A 181 -8.20 -10.38 8.54
CA GLY A 181 -9.66 -10.34 8.50
C GLY A 181 -10.17 -9.46 7.36
N ALA A 182 -11.26 -9.87 6.75
CA ALA A 182 -12.04 -9.06 5.81
C ALA A 182 -13.53 -9.39 5.89
N ASN A 183 -14.36 -8.42 5.54
CA ASN A 183 -15.78 -8.63 5.28
C ASN A 183 -15.99 -8.90 3.80
N LEU A 184 -16.41 -10.12 3.47
CA LEU A 184 -16.68 -10.57 2.11
C LEU A 184 -18.13 -11.02 1.97
N ASN A 185 -18.69 -10.85 0.77
CA ASN A 185 -19.99 -11.46 0.47
C ASN A 185 -19.84 -12.95 0.13
N ILE A 186 -20.95 -13.69 0.10
CA ILE A 186 -20.96 -15.15 -0.10
C ILE A 186 -20.30 -15.55 -1.43
N GLN A 187 -20.52 -14.79 -2.50
CA GLN A 187 -19.94 -15.07 -3.82
C GLN A 187 -18.41 -14.92 -3.79
N GLN A 188 -17.91 -13.92 -3.07
CA GLN A 188 -16.47 -13.69 -2.89
C GLN A 188 -15.84 -14.79 -2.04
N ILE A 189 -16.50 -15.19 -0.94
CA ILE A 189 -16.03 -16.30 -0.09
C ILE A 189 -15.90 -17.58 -0.93
N ALA A 190 -16.92 -17.93 -1.71
CA ALA A 190 -16.88 -19.11 -2.58
C ALA A 190 -15.73 -19.04 -3.60
N LYS A 191 -15.47 -17.87 -4.19
CA LYS A 191 -14.36 -17.67 -5.13
C LYS A 191 -13.00 -17.88 -4.45
N TYR A 192 -12.77 -17.30 -3.27
CA TYR A 192 -11.51 -17.47 -2.56
C TYR A 192 -11.31 -18.89 -2.03
N ASP A 193 -12.38 -19.55 -1.57
CA ASP A 193 -12.33 -20.95 -1.14
C ASP A 193 -11.97 -21.88 -2.31
N GLN A 194 -12.49 -21.62 -3.51
CA GLN A 194 -12.07 -22.34 -4.72
C GLN A 194 -10.59 -22.10 -5.04
N MET A 195 -10.15 -20.84 -5.10
CA MET A 195 -8.75 -20.49 -5.34
C MET A 195 -7.83 -21.12 -4.28
N ALA A 196 -8.31 -21.22 -3.04
CA ALA A 196 -7.53 -21.77 -1.95
C ALA A 196 -7.25 -23.27 -2.07
N ARG A 197 -8.11 -23.99 -2.76
CA ARG A 197 -8.02 -25.44 -2.98
C ARG A 197 -7.25 -25.80 -4.24
N ASN A 198 -7.04 -24.84 -5.15
CA ASN A 198 -6.34 -25.05 -6.40
C ASN A 198 -4.96 -24.35 -6.37
N PRO A 199 -3.84 -25.10 -6.31
CA PRO A 199 -2.51 -24.52 -6.22
C PRO A 199 -2.10 -23.71 -7.47
N ASP A 200 -2.77 -23.93 -8.61
CA ASP A 200 -2.51 -23.19 -9.85
C ASP A 200 -3.30 -21.88 -9.95
N GLU A 201 -4.26 -21.66 -9.03
CA GLU A 201 -5.02 -20.42 -8.96
C GLU A 201 -4.42 -19.45 -7.95
N TYR A 202 -4.35 -18.17 -8.32
CA TYR A 202 -3.84 -17.12 -7.45
C TYR A 202 -4.72 -15.88 -7.52
N GLY A 203 -4.86 -15.21 -6.37
CA GLY A 203 -5.49 -13.91 -6.24
C GLY A 203 -4.48 -12.85 -5.83
N SER A 204 -4.65 -11.62 -6.34
CA SER A 204 -3.85 -10.48 -5.91
C SER A 204 -4.70 -9.38 -5.29
N PHE A 205 -4.23 -8.87 -4.15
CA PHE A 205 -4.75 -7.62 -3.60
C PHE A 205 -4.30 -6.46 -4.47
N GLN A 206 -5.27 -5.71 -5.02
CA GLN A 206 -4.98 -4.62 -5.97
C GLN A 206 -4.34 -3.39 -5.31
N ALA A 207 -4.60 -3.21 -4.02
CA ALA A 207 -4.07 -2.15 -3.17
C ALA A 207 -3.07 -2.72 -2.16
N PHE A 208 -2.29 -1.83 -1.55
CA PHE A 208 -1.50 -2.19 -0.39
C PHE A 208 -2.40 -2.68 0.76
N THR A 209 -2.06 -3.82 1.32
CA THR A 209 -2.89 -4.56 2.27
C THR A 209 -2.18 -4.70 3.59
N SER A 210 -2.84 -4.30 4.68
CA SER A 210 -2.33 -4.52 6.04
C SER A 210 -2.67 -5.92 6.51
N CYS A 211 -1.69 -6.58 7.13
CA CYS A 211 -1.80 -7.91 7.71
C CYS A 211 -1.26 -7.89 9.15
N SER A 212 -1.56 -8.94 9.90
CA SER A 212 -1.13 -9.16 11.27
C SER A 212 -0.34 -10.46 11.37
N ARG A 213 0.65 -10.55 12.27
CA ARG A 213 1.23 -11.84 12.69
C ARG A 213 0.40 -12.53 13.77
N ASN A 214 -0.47 -11.80 14.46
CA ASN A 214 -1.41 -12.33 15.43
C ASN A 214 -2.75 -12.68 14.75
N ARG A 215 -3.05 -13.99 14.70
CA ARG A 215 -4.29 -14.54 14.16
C ARG A 215 -5.54 -14.04 14.89
N GLN A 216 -5.55 -14.14 16.23
CA GLN A 216 -6.71 -13.76 17.04
C GLN A 216 -7.10 -12.31 16.78
N LYS A 217 -6.11 -11.42 16.71
CA LYS A 217 -6.36 -10.02 16.41
C LYS A 217 -6.86 -9.81 14.98
N ALA A 218 -6.42 -10.60 14.00
CA ALA A 218 -6.93 -10.51 12.63
C ALA A 218 -8.38 -11.02 12.50
N GLU A 219 -8.77 -12.02 13.28
CA GLU A 219 -10.14 -12.58 13.31
C GLU A 219 -11.19 -11.58 13.80
N GLU A 220 -10.79 -10.55 14.55
CA GLU A 220 -11.68 -9.46 14.96
C GLU A 220 -12.20 -8.61 13.77
N PHE A 221 -11.59 -8.73 12.58
CA PHE A 221 -11.84 -7.83 11.45
C PHE A 221 -12.62 -8.44 10.28
N GLY A 222 -13.75 -9.10 10.57
CA GLY A 222 -14.78 -9.40 9.59
C GLY A 222 -15.26 -10.85 9.61
N ASN A 223 -15.97 -11.25 8.56
CA ASN A 223 -16.56 -12.59 8.47
C ASN A 223 -15.65 -13.65 7.80
N THR A 224 -14.49 -13.25 7.28
CA THR A 224 -13.54 -14.13 6.60
C THR A 224 -12.11 -13.85 7.06
N LEU A 225 -11.31 -14.91 7.25
CA LEU A 225 -9.89 -14.81 7.58
C LEU A 225 -9.03 -15.34 6.42
N PHE A 226 -8.15 -14.48 5.89
CA PHE A 226 -7.06 -14.91 5.03
C PHE A 226 -5.87 -15.36 5.87
N ILE A 227 -5.38 -16.56 5.60
CA ILE A 227 -4.15 -17.13 6.18
C ILE A 227 -3.13 -17.26 5.05
N MET A 228 -2.04 -16.50 5.13
CA MET A 228 -1.10 -16.32 4.03
C MET A 228 0.30 -16.74 4.44
N GLN A 229 0.92 -17.64 3.68
CA GLN A 229 2.36 -17.90 3.80
C GLN A 229 3.14 -16.91 2.94
N VAL A 230 4.07 -16.20 3.57
CA VAL A 230 4.91 -15.22 2.90
C VAL A 230 6.04 -15.93 2.17
N GLN A 231 5.95 -16.00 0.84
CA GLN A 231 7.03 -16.52 -0.02
C GLN A 231 8.07 -15.43 -0.34
N ILE A 232 7.59 -14.19 -0.50
CA ILE A 232 8.41 -13.02 -0.77
C ILE A 232 7.85 -11.89 0.10
N ALA A 233 8.66 -11.44 1.05
CA ALA A 233 8.41 -10.24 1.85
C ALA A 233 9.42 -9.17 1.45
N ARG A 234 9.09 -7.93 1.78
CA ARG A 234 9.97 -6.77 1.61
C ARG A 234 10.35 -6.29 2.99
N VAL A 235 11.63 -6.37 3.32
CA VAL A 235 12.14 -6.15 4.68
C VAL A 235 12.84 -4.80 4.74
N SER A 236 12.11 -3.73 5.04
CA SER A 236 12.73 -2.60 5.75
C SER A 236 11.70 -1.78 6.54
N LEU A 237 12.01 -1.61 7.84
CA LEU A 237 11.46 -0.72 8.90
C LEU A 237 9.94 -0.61 9.14
N PHE A 238 9.12 -0.91 8.16
CA PHE A 238 7.67 -1.01 8.23
C PHE A 238 7.30 -2.32 7.52
N GLU A 239 6.83 -3.31 8.27
CA GLU A 239 6.37 -4.58 7.69
C GLU A 239 5.09 -4.35 6.87
N TYR A 240 5.26 -3.84 5.66
CA TYR A 240 4.27 -3.88 4.62
C TYR A 240 4.51 -5.16 3.83
N ALA A 241 3.74 -6.19 4.15
CA ALA A 241 3.69 -7.36 3.32
C ALA A 241 3.05 -6.99 1.97
N ARG A 242 3.79 -7.17 0.88
CA ARG A 242 3.16 -7.59 -0.36
C ARG A 242 2.65 -9.01 -0.11
N SER A 243 1.40 -9.12 0.31
CA SER A 243 0.74 -10.40 0.44
C SER A 243 0.54 -10.98 -0.97
N ILE A 244 1.45 -11.87 -1.36
CA ILE A 244 1.09 -12.99 -2.22
C ILE A 244 0.24 -13.88 -1.32
N ILE A 245 -1.04 -14.00 -1.64
CA ILE A 245 -1.87 -15.03 -1.04
C ILE A 245 -1.52 -16.31 -1.80
N ILE A 246 -0.60 -17.11 -1.27
CA ILE A 246 -0.59 -18.53 -1.59
C ILE A 246 -1.37 -19.20 -0.48
N PHE A 247 -2.55 -19.67 -0.84
CA PHE A 247 -3.29 -20.56 0.02
C PHE A 247 -2.53 -21.88 0.08
N SER A 248 -2.13 -22.27 1.28
CA SER A 248 -1.71 -23.63 1.57
C SER A 248 -2.60 -24.07 2.72
N THR A 249 -3.56 -24.92 2.40
CA THR A 249 -4.20 -25.76 3.41
C THR A 249 -3.16 -26.78 3.83
N SER A 250 -2.62 -26.66 5.05
CA SER A 250 -2.12 -27.83 5.74
C SER A 250 -3.34 -28.58 6.29
N GLU A 251 -3.40 -29.86 5.95
CA GLU A 251 -4.38 -30.88 6.34
C GLU A 251 -4.95 -30.73 7.76
#